data_AF-A0A920M6X4-F1
#
_entry.id   AF-A0A920M6X4-F1
#
_cell.length_a   1.000
_cell.length_b   1.000
_cell.length_c   1.000
_cell.angle_alpha   90.00
_cell.angle_beta   90.00
_cell.angle_gamma   90.00
#
_symmetry.space_group_name_H-M   'P 1'
#
loop_
_entity.id
_entity.type
_entity.pdbx_description
1 polymer ?
#
loop_
_entity_poly.entity_id
_entity_poly.type
_entity_poly.pdbx_seq_one_letter_code
_entity_poly.pdbx_strand_id
1 'polypeptide(L)'
;MSRDDWPEKKKAVKEIILTKTREEWCQIMEGTDVCFAPVLNMEEAPNHPHNKARQTFIELEGATQPAPAPRFSRTNPEVQSSPSLVGNIRMRFYKV
;
A
#
# COMPACT_ATOMS: atom_id res chain seq x y z
N MET A 1 -27.25 -15.06 12.83
CA MET A 1 -27.35 -14.35 11.54
C MET A 1 -27.47 -15.40 10.44
N SER A 2 -28.50 -15.34 9.61
CA SER A 2 -28.62 -16.27 8.46
C SER A 2 -27.92 -15.67 7.24
N ARG A 3 -27.49 -16.51 6.30
CA ARG A 3 -27.00 -16.05 4.98
C ARG A 3 -28.11 -15.38 4.16
N ASP A 4 -29.36 -15.71 4.45
CA ASP A 4 -30.54 -15.16 3.78
C ASP A 4 -30.68 -13.65 3.99
N ASP A 5 -30.14 -13.12 5.10
CA ASP A 5 -30.21 -11.69 5.43
C ASP A 5 -29.17 -10.84 4.65
N TRP A 6 -28.22 -11.47 3.94
CA TRP A 6 -27.10 -10.76 3.30
C TRP A 6 -27.52 -9.77 2.21
N PRO A 7 -28.48 -10.07 1.31
CA PRO A 7 -28.90 -9.13 0.28
C PRO A 7 -29.44 -7.83 0.87
N GLU A 8 -30.26 -7.92 1.92
CA GLU A 8 -30.83 -6.74 2.60
C GLU A 8 -29.75 -5.94 3.31
N LYS A 9 -28.84 -6.60 4.04
CA LYS A 9 -27.73 -5.91 4.73
C LYS A 9 -26.78 -5.22 3.75
N LYS A 10 -26.47 -5.84 2.61
CA LYS A 10 -25.68 -5.22 1.55
C LYS A 10 -26.36 -3.97 1.00
N LYS A 11 -27.69 -4.01 0.82
CA LYS A 11 -28.46 -2.84 0.39
C LYS A 11 -28.37 -1.71 1.41
N ALA A 12 -28.59 -1.99 2.69
CA ALA A 12 -28.50 -1.00 3.75
C ALA A 12 -27.09 -0.36 3.85
N VAL A 13 -26.03 -1.18 3.81
CA VAL A 13 -24.65 -0.67 3.82
C VAL A 13 -24.36 0.19 2.59
N LYS A 14 -24.80 -0.25 1.40
CA LYS A 14 -24.63 0.52 0.16
C LYS A 14 -25.30 1.89 0.27
N GLU A 15 -26.56 1.94 0.72
CA GLU A 15 -27.31 3.18 0.87
C GLU A 15 -26.61 4.14 1.83
N ILE A 16 -26.10 3.66 2.97
CA ILE A 16 -25.35 4.47 3.93
C ILE A 16 -24.05 4.97 3.31
N ILE A 17 -23.22 4.08 2.74
CA ILE A 17 -21.90 4.45 2.20
C ILE A 17 -22.01 5.51 1.08
N LEU A 18 -23.08 5.49 0.29
CA LEU A 18 -23.33 6.48 -0.76
C LEU A 18 -23.68 7.89 -0.24
N THR A 19 -23.96 8.05 1.05
CA THR A 19 -24.33 9.36 1.63
C THR A 19 -23.16 10.31 1.84
N LYS A 20 -21.92 9.83 1.75
CA LYS A 20 -20.71 10.63 1.96
C LYS A 20 -19.63 10.27 0.95
N THR A 21 -18.74 11.22 0.72
CA THR A 21 -17.54 11.04 -0.07
C THR A 21 -16.53 10.14 0.64
N ARG A 22 -15.54 9.62 -0.11
CA ARG A 22 -14.43 8.86 0.47
C ARG A 22 -13.72 9.64 1.59
N GLU A 23 -13.48 10.93 1.37
CA GLU A 23 -12.77 11.80 2.31
C GLU A 23 -13.53 11.97 3.64
N GLU A 24 -14.84 12.19 3.56
CA GLU A 24 -15.67 12.27 4.76
C GLU A 24 -15.70 10.94 5.53
N TRP A 25 -15.71 9.80 4.83
CA TRP A 25 -15.59 8.51 5.50
C TRP A 25 -14.23 8.31 6.15
N CYS A 26 -13.15 8.76 5.51
CA CYS A 26 -11.80 8.76 6.10
C CYS A 26 -11.77 9.55 7.41
N GLN A 27 -12.32 10.77 7.42
CA GLN A 27 -12.40 11.61 8.62
C GLN A 27 -13.17 10.95 9.77
N ILE A 28 -14.17 10.12 9.47
CA ILE A 28 -15.02 9.46 10.46
C ILE A 28 -14.38 8.16 10.98
N MET A 29 -13.81 7.34 10.08
CA MET A 29 -13.47 5.95 10.38
C MET A 29 -11.97 5.69 10.54
N GLU A 30 -11.09 6.51 9.95
CA GLU A 30 -9.64 6.30 10.10
C GLU A 30 -9.19 6.44 11.56
N GLY A 31 -8.32 5.55 12.00
CA GLY A 31 -7.82 5.52 13.37
C GLY A 31 -8.79 4.93 14.40
N THR A 32 -9.97 4.46 13.98
CA THR A 32 -10.91 3.71 14.83
C THR A 32 -10.66 2.20 14.75
N ASP A 33 -11.30 1.40 15.62
CA ASP A 33 -11.24 -0.07 15.60
C ASP A 33 -12.13 -0.72 14.51
N VAL A 34 -12.73 0.07 13.62
CA VAL A 34 -13.46 -0.47 12.46
C VAL A 34 -12.46 -0.90 11.38
N CYS A 35 -12.65 -2.08 10.79
CA CYS A 35 -11.86 -2.56 9.66
C CYS A 35 -12.17 -1.78 8.37
N PHE A 36 -11.73 -0.53 8.32
CA PHE A 36 -11.91 0.40 7.22
C PHE A 36 -10.55 0.87 6.68
N ALA A 37 -10.47 1.04 5.37
CA ALA A 37 -9.42 1.78 4.69
C ALA A 37 -9.96 2.36 3.38
N PRO A 38 -9.52 3.54 2.95
CA PRO A 38 -9.85 4.06 1.63
C PRO A 38 -9.25 3.19 0.54
N VAL A 39 -9.96 3.06 -0.59
CA VAL A 39 -9.37 2.56 -1.82
C VAL A 39 -8.52 3.68 -2.42
N LEU A 40 -7.21 3.46 -2.47
CA LEU A 40 -6.22 4.38 -3.01
C LEU A 40 -5.76 3.93 -4.38
N ASN A 41 -5.53 4.88 -5.28
CA ASN A 41 -4.87 4.60 -6.55
C ASN A 41 -3.33 4.53 -6.40
N MET A 42 -2.62 4.21 -7.48
CA MET A 42 -1.16 4.02 -7.47
C MET A 42 -0.36 5.30 -7.17
N GLU A 43 -0.92 6.49 -7.42
CA GLU A 43 -0.29 7.78 -7.12
C GLU A 43 -0.56 8.20 -5.66
N GLU A 44 -1.73 7.86 -5.14
CA GLU A 44 -2.15 8.13 -3.76
C GLU A 44 -1.46 7.21 -2.75
N ALA A 45 -1.32 5.93 -3.08
CA ALA A 45 -0.84 4.91 -2.15
C ALA A 45 0.54 5.21 -1.53
N PRO A 46 1.58 5.63 -2.29
CA PRO A 46 2.86 6.04 -1.71
C PRO A 46 2.75 7.20 -0.73
N ASN A 47 1.72 8.04 -0.91
CA ASN A 47 1.53 9.26 -0.15
C ASN A 47 0.70 9.08 1.12
N HIS A 48 0.03 7.95 1.30
CA HIS A 48 -0.79 7.67 2.48
C HIS A 48 0.05 7.74 3.78
N PRO A 49 -0.45 8.35 4.87
CA PRO A 49 0.33 8.54 6.11
C PRO A 49 0.98 7.26 6.65
N HIS A 50 0.25 6.13 6.61
CA HIS A 50 0.80 4.83 7.02
C HIS A 50 2.00 4.39 6.17
N ASN A 51 1.92 4.58 4.85
CA ASN A 51 2.98 4.17 3.92
C ASN A 51 4.20 5.08 4.02
N LYS A 52 3.99 6.40 4.20
CA LYS A 52 5.08 7.36 4.46
C LYS A 52 5.80 7.06 5.77
N ALA A 53 5.05 6.91 6.87
CA ALA A 53 5.62 6.63 8.19
C ALA A 53 6.47 5.37 8.22
N ARG A 54 6.10 4.38 7.38
CA ARG A 54 6.81 3.12 7.26
C ARG A 54 7.81 3.08 6.11
N GLN A 55 7.98 4.14 5.32
CA GLN A 55 8.80 4.12 4.10
C GLN A 55 8.51 2.87 3.25
N THR A 56 7.23 2.53 3.05
CA THR A 56 6.80 1.35 2.29
C THR A 56 7.20 1.45 0.82
N PHE A 57 7.23 2.68 0.29
CA PHE A 57 7.71 3.00 -1.05
C PHE A 57 8.94 3.92 -0.93
N ILE A 58 9.84 3.79 -1.89
CA ILE A 58 11.04 4.61 -2.05
C ILE A 58 11.09 5.17 -3.47
N GLU A 59 11.78 6.29 -3.63
CA GLU A 59 12.10 6.85 -4.94
C GLU A 59 13.56 6.56 -5.28
N LEU A 60 13.81 5.93 -6.42
CA LEU A 60 15.15 5.65 -6.91
C LEU A 60 15.21 6.00 -8.39
N GLU A 61 16.13 6.88 -8.78
CA GLU A 61 16.33 7.33 -10.17
C GLU A 61 15.03 7.80 -10.85
N GLY A 62 14.17 8.51 -10.11
CA GLY A 62 12.90 9.07 -10.60
C GLY A 62 11.75 8.07 -10.69
N ALA A 63 11.94 6.83 -10.25
CA ALA A 63 10.88 5.82 -10.18
C ALA A 63 10.47 5.55 -8.73
N THR A 64 9.17 5.65 -8.43
CA THR A 64 8.60 5.19 -7.16
C THR A 64 8.39 3.69 -7.21
N GLN A 65 8.97 2.97 -6.24
CA GLN A 65 8.92 1.51 -6.15
C GLN A 65 8.79 1.06 -4.69
N PRO A 66 8.31 -0.16 -4.41
CA PRO A 66 8.27 -0.70 -3.05
C PRO A 66 9.69 -0.82 -2.46
N ALA A 67 9.82 -0.50 -1.17
CA ALA A 67 11.02 -0.79 -0.40
C ALA A 67 11.17 -2.30 -0.18
N PRO A 68 12.41 -2.82 0.00
CA PRO A 68 12.62 -4.22 0.38
C PRO A 68 11.82 -4.63 1.63
N ALA A 69 11.22 -5.81 1.58
CA ALA A 69 10.42 -6.37 2.67
C ALA A 69 10.67 -7.90 2.81
N PRO A 70 10.58 -8.47 4.03
CA PRO A 70 10.32 -7.80 5.30
C PRO A 70 11.52 -6.98 5.81
N ARG A 71 11.31 -6.17 6.85
CA ARG A 71 12.39 -5.42 7.52
C ARG A 71 13.04 -6.31 8.59
N PHE A 72 14.36 -6.42 8.57
CA PHE A 72 15.14 -7.18 9.55
C PHE A 72 15.88 -6.23 10.50
N SER A 73 15.87 -6.52 11.80
CA SER A 73 16.44 -5.63 12.82
C SER A 73 17.97 -5.55 12.81
N ARG A 74 18.67 -6.61 12.37
CA ARG A 74 20.14 -6.67 12.37
C ARG A 74 20.76 -6.43 10.99
N THR A 75 20.18 -6.97 9.94
CA THR A 75 20.71 -6.92 8.57
C THR A 75 19.67 -6.31 7.65
N ASN A 76 19.63 -4.98 7.59
CA ASN A 76 18.61 -4.27 6.83
C ASN A 76 18.85 -4.44 5.32
N PRO A 77 17.88 -4.95 4.54
CA PRO A 77 18.01 -5.05 3.09
C PRO A 77 17.96 -3.68 2.43
N GLU A 78 18.85 -3.44 1.47
CA GLU A 78 18.95 -2.19 0.71
C GLU A 78 18.89 -2.47 -0.79
N VAL A 79 18.28 -1.57 -1.56
CA VAL A 79 18.30 -1.63 -3.02
C VAL A 79 19.71 -1.31 -3.51
N GLN A 80 20.38 -2.29 -4.12
CA GLN A 80 21.79 -2.20 -4.47
C GLN A 80 22.06 -1.50 -5.81
N SER A 81 21.10 -1.54 -6.73
CA SER A 81 21.22 -0.92 -8.05
C SER A 81 19.88 -0.85 -8.75
N SER A 82 19.78 0.02 -9.75
CA SER A 82 18.68 0.03 -10.70
C SER A 82 18.64 -1.24 -11.57
N PRO A 83 17.50 -1.50 -12.24
CA PRO A 83 17.40 -2.57 -13.22
C PRO A 83 18.52 -2.51 -14.27
N SER A 84 19.01 -3.66 -14.69
CA SER A 84 20.04 -3.73 -15.75
C SER A 84 19.46 -3.29 -17.09
N LEU A 85 20.26 -2.58 -17.88
CA LEU A 85 19.94 -2.32 -19.28
C LEU A 85 19.93 -3.63 -20.07
N VAL A 86 19.08 -3.70 -21.09
CA VAL A 86 19.01 -4.85 -22.01
C VAL A 86 20.40 -5.14 -22.58
N GLY A 87 20.83 -6.41 -22.53
CA GLY A 87 22.14 -6.85 -23.02
C GLY A 87 23.32 -6.62 -22.07
N ASN A 88 23.12 -5.93 -20.94
CA ASN A 88 24.14 -5.64 -19.94
C ASN A 88 23.96 -6.49 -18.66
N ILE A 89 23.98 -7.83 -18.80
CA ILE A 89 24.19 -8.69 -17.63
C ILE A 89 25.66 -8.53 -17.23
N ARG A 90 25.94 -7.58 -16.33
CA ARG A 90 27.20 -7.57 -15.61
C ARG A 90 27.30 -8.90 -14.87
N MET A 91 28.16 -9.79 -15.35
CA MET A 91 28.69 -10.89 -14.54
C MET A 91 29.52 -10.29 -13.40
N ARG A 92 28.86 -9.69 -12.40
CA ARG A 92 29.48 -9.38 -11.12
C ARG A 92 29.59 -10.69 -10.36
N PHE A 93 30.63 -11.46 -10.69
CA PHE A 93 31.16 -12.42 -9.75
C PHE A 93 31.59 -11.64 -8.51
N TYR A 94 30.95 -11.91 -7.38
CA TYR A 94 31.40 -11.42 -6.09
C TYR A 94 32.88 -11.82 -5.95
N LYS A 95 33.76 -10.83 -5.81
CA LYS A 95 35.13 -11.06 -5.38
C LYS A 95 35.02 -11.48 -3.92
N VAL A 96 35.21 -12.79 -3.67
CA VAL A 96 35.40 -13.36 -2.34
C VAL A 96 36.65 -12.73 -1.72
#